data_AF-A0A973MIS2-F1
#
_entry.id   AF-A0A973MIS2-F1
#
_cell.length_a   1.000
_cell.length_b   1.000
_cell.length_c   1.000
_cell.angle_alpha   90.00
_cell.angle_beta   90.00
_cell.angle_gamma   90.00
#
_symmetry.space_group_name_H-M   'P 1'
#
loop_
_entity.id
_entity.type
_entity.pdbx_description
1 polymer ?
#
loop_
_entity_poly.entity_id
_entity_poly.type
_entity_poly.pdbx_seq_one_letter_code
_entity_poly.pdbx_strand_id
1 'polypeptide(L)'
;MERAAGDHKEHDRLVDLLDVGDWSASKECARIAVDTIPLLQRSDHPVLDWIFSRLASVRGDESDEALDELIVTARFRQATLVLHEGDARRANTLYADALAICDTDWPVRSDLLNNRGITWEDIGEHETARADFTAVIESPTAADESRACALNNRADIFDEEGDVSSAVRDSSTCPRGDHV
;
A
#
# COMPACT_ATOMS: atom_id res chain seq x y z
N MET A 1 31.25 -3.36 -11.27
CA MET A 1 30.05 -2.77 -11.89
C MET A 1 28.95 -3.77 -11.63
N GLU A 2 28.36 -3.68 -10.44
CA GLU A 2 27.34 -4.60 -9.95
C GLU A 2 26.06 -4.26 -10.72
N ARG A 3 25.61 -5.17 -11.60
CA ARG A 3 24.33 -5.01 -12.27
C ARG A 3 23.26 -5.13 -11.19
N ALA A 4 22.49 -4.06 -10.96
CA ALA A 4 21.32 -4.15 -10.12
C ALA A 4 20.35 -5.16 -10.77
N ALA A 5 19.51 -5.83 -9.98
CA ALA A 5 18.46 -6.72 -10.51
C ALA A 5 17.57 -6.00 -11.56
N GLY A 6 17.50 -4.67 -11.52
CA GLY A 6 16.83 -3.82 -12.51
C GLY A 6 17.52 -3.68 -13.88
N ASP A 7 18.73 -4.22 -14.08
CA ASP A 7 19.46 -4.19 -15.38
C ASP A 7 19.24 -5.48 -16.19
N HIS A 8 18.37 -6.40 -15.74
CA HIS A 8 18.21 -7.69 -16.38
C HIS A 8 17.35 -7.59 -17.65
N LYS A 9 17.90 -7.99 -18.79
CA LYS A 9 17.27 -8.02 -20.13
C LYS A 9 16.02 -8.89 -20.23
N GLU A 10 15.68 -9.62 -19.18
CA GLU A 10 14.49 -10.48 -19.13
C GLU A 10 13.21 -9.69 -18.86
N HIS A 11 13.32 -8.40 -18.54
CA HIS A 11 12.17 -7.58 -18.24
C HIS A 11 11.21 -7.39 -19.43
N ASP A 12 11.71 -7.29 -20.66
CA ASP A 12 10.85 -7.17 -21.85
C ASP A 12 9.92 -8.39 -22.01
N ARG A 13 10.35 -9.57 -21.52
CA ARG A 13 9.53 -10.80 -21.54
C ARG A 13 8.50 -10.84 -20.43
N LEU A 14 8.56 -9.95 -19.44
CA LEU A 14 7.60 -9.92 -18.35
C LEU A 14 6.24 -9.46 -18.86
N VAL A 15 6.20 -8.46 -19.75
CA VAL A 15 4.97 -8.05 -20.43
C VAL A 15 4.38 -9.22 -21.20
N ASP A 16 5.19 -9.88 -22.04
CA ASP A 16 4.76 -11.05 -22.82
C ASP A 16 4.19 -12.14 -21.92
N LEU A 17 4.83 -12.41 -20.78
CA LEU A 17 4.38 -13.42 -19.81
C LEU A 17 3.03 -13.05 -19.17
N LEU A 18 2.86 -11.79 -18.78
CA LEU A 18 1.63 -11.32 -18.14
C LEU A 18 0.46 -11.19 -19.13
N ASP A 19 0.74 -11.03 -20.43
CA ASP A 19 -0.30 -10.90 -21.46
C ASP A 19 -0.81 -12.25 -22.02
N VAL A 20 -0.21 -13.38 -21.62
CA VAL A 20 -0.63 -14.72 -22.09
C VAL A 20 -2.05 -15.10 -21.65
N GLY A 21 -2.55 -14.52 -20.55
CA GLY A 21 -3.84 -14.87 -19.97
C GLY A 21 -5.04 -14.15 -20.60
N ASP A 22 -6.23 -14.72 -20.44
CA ASP A 22 -7.49 -14.03 -20.74
C ASP A 22 -7.93 -13.19 -19.53
N TRP A 23 -7.64 -11.90 -19.59
CA TRP A 23 -7.99 -10.93 -18.55
C TRP A 23 -9.49 -10.63 -18.45
N SER A 24 -10.26 -10.96 -19.49
CA SER A 24 -11.72 -10.78 -19.50
C SER A 24 -12.47 -11.95 -18.87
N ALA A 25 -11.88 -13.15 -18.95
CA ALA A 25 -12.49 -14.35 -18.40
C ALA A 25 -12.40 -14.43 -16.87
N SER A 26 -11.33 -13.88 -16.26
CA SER A 26 -11.18 -13.88 -14.80
C SER A 26 -10.16 -12.87 -14.27
N LYS A 27 -10.24 -12.60 -12.96
CA LYS A 27 -9.38 -11.62 -12.25
C LYS A 27 -8.02 -12.15 -11.85
N GLU A 28 -7.73 -13.44 -12.03
CA GLU A 28 -6.42 -14.02 -11.72
C GLU A 28 -5.28 -13.33 -12.47
N CYS A 29 -5.49 -12.98 -13.75
CA CYS A 29 -4.46 -12.28 -14.53
C CYS A 29 -4.14 -10.91 -13.93
N ALA A 30 -5.19 -10.16 -13.55
CA ALA A 30 -5.05 -8.88 -12.85
C ALA A 30 -4.34 -9.05 -11.50
N ARG A 31 -4.72 -10.05 -10.71
CA ARG A 31 -4.09 -10.34 -9.42
C ARG A 31 -2.61 -10.68 -9.56
N ILE A 32 -2.24 -11.56 -10.48
CA ILE A 32 -0.84 -11.93 -10.76
C ILE A 32 -0.01 -10.72 -11.18
N ALA A 33 -0.56 -9.88 -12.05
CA ALA A 33 0.11 -8.65 -12.48
C ALA A 33 0.34 -7.71 -11.30
N VAL A 34 -0.67 -7.50 -10.45
CA VAL A 34 -0.56 -6.70 -9.23
C VAL A 34 0.46 -7.30 -8.26
N ASP A 35 0.51 -8.63 -8.11
CA ASP A 35 1.49 -9.40 -7.29
C ASP A 35 2.93 -9.28 -7.80
N THR A 36 3.11 -8.87 -9.04
CA THR A 36 4.44 -8.64 -9.63
C THR A 36 5.00 -7.27 -9.28
N ILE A 37 4.16 -6.27 -8.94
CA ILE A 37 4.60 -4.88 -8.70
C ILE A 37 5.73 -4.78 -7.67
N PRO A 38 5.65 -5.39 -6.47
CA PRO A 38 6.72 -5.25 -5.48
C PRO A 38 8.05 -5.86 -5.95
N LEU A 39 8.00 -6.84 -6.88
CA LEU A 39 9.17 -7.52 -7.42
C LEU A 39 9.95 -6.64 -8.42
N LEU A 40 9.37 -5.54 -8.86
CA LEU A 40 10.01 -4.61 -9.80
C LEU A 40 11.11 -3.78 -9.12
N GLN A 41 11.02 -3.59 -7.80
CA GLN A 41 12.00 -2.85 -6.96
C GLN A 41 12.24 -1.37 -7.33
N ARG A 42 11.59 -0.84 -8.37
CA ARG A 42 11.68 0.55 -8.83
C ARG A 42 10.36 1.04 -9.40
N SER A 43 10.02 2.31 -9.17
CA SER A 43 8.73 2.92 -9.48
C SER A 43 8.60 3.48 -10.90
N ASP A 44 9.70 3.56 -11.65
CA ASP A 44 9.79 4.06 -13.03
C ASP A 44 9.91 2.92 -14.06
N HIS A 45 9.52 1.71 -13.65
CA HIS A 45 9.61 0.52 -14.48
C HIS A 45 8.50 0.46 -15.54
N PRO A 46 8.78 0.18 -16.83
CA PRO A 46 7.77 0.27 -17.89
C PRO A 46 6.63 -0.75 -17.77
N VAL A 47 6.82 -1.85 -17.05
CA VAL A 47 5.73 -2.79 -16.76
C VAL A 47 4.66 -2.18 -15.87
N LEU A 48 4.97 -1.19 -15.02
CA LEU A 48 3.95 -0.51 -14.22
C LEU A 48 2.92 0.18 -15.12
N ASP A 49 3.39 0.95 -16.10
CA ASP A 49 2.52 1.63 -17.07
C ASP A 49 1.67 0.62 -17.85
N TRP A 50 2.28 -0.51 -18.22
CA TRP A 50 1.56 -1.59 -18.88
C TRP A 50 0.47 -2.20 -17.98
N ILE A 51 0.78 -2.52 -16.71
CA ILE A 51 -0.17 -3.09 -15.75
C ILE A 51 -1.36 -2.15 -15.56
N PHE A 52 -1.11 -0.86 -15.29
CA PHE A 52 -2.19 0.11 -15.09
C PHE A 52 -3.03 0.33 -16.34
N SER A 53 -2.40 0.37 -17.52
CA SER A 53 -3.12 0.45 -18.80
C SER A 53 -4.01 -0.77 -19.02
N ARG A 54 -3.53 -1.96 -18.66
CA ARG A 54 -4.27 -3.21 -18.80
C ARG A 54 -5.45 -3.29 -17.82
N LEU A 55 -5.24 -2.93 -16.56
CA LEU A 55 -6.30 -2.84 -15.55
C LEU A 55 -7.40 -1.86 -16.00
N ALA A 56 -7.02 -0.68 -16.50
CA ALA A 56 -7.96 0.33 -17.00
C ALA A 56 -8.76 -0.19 -18.21
N SER A 57 -8.12 -0.93 -19.12
CA SER A 57 -8.78 -1.50 -20.29
C SER A 57 -9.83 -2.56 -19.94
N VAL A 58 -9.63 -3.31 -18.85
CA VAL A 58 -10.52 -4.41 -18.43
C VAL A 58 -11.64 -3.91 -17.52
N ARG A 59 -11.44 -2.76 -16.85
CA ARG A 59 -12.41 -2.17 -15.92
C ARG A 59 -13.80 -1.93 -16.52
N GLY A 60 -13.88 -1.67 -17.84
CA GLY A 60 -15.17 -1.43 -18.50
C GLY A 60 -15.95 -0.27 -17.88
N ASP A 61 -17.26 -0.22 -18.16
CA ASP A 61 -18.16 0.85 -17.66
C ASP A 61 -19.01 0.41 -16.44
N GLU A 62 -19.06 -0.89 -16.14
CA GLU A 62 -19.81 -1.43 -15.00
C GLU A 62 -18.93 -1.50 -13.75
N SER A 63 -19.54 -1.28 -12.58
CA SER A 63 -18.84 -1.36 -11.30
C SER A 63 -18.42 -2.80 -11.01
N ASP A 64 -17.11 -3.03 -10.95
CA ASP A 64 -16.50 -4.32 -10.60
C ASP A 64 -15.66 -4.13 -9.33
N GLU A 65 -16.27 -4.38 -8.17
CA GLU A 65 -15.66 -4.13 -6.87
C GLU A 65 -14.33 -4.88 -6.69
N ALA A 66 -14.25 -6.13 -7.15
CA ALA A 66 -13.03 -6.94 -7.04
C ALA A 66 -11.89 -6.38 -7.90
N LEU A 67 -12.20 -5.90 -9.10
CA LEU A 67 -11.20 -5.24 -9.94
C LEU A 67 -10.81 -3.86 -9.39
N ASP A 68 -11.75 -3.12 -8.82
CA ASP A 68 -11.48 -1.82 -8.20
C ASP A 68 -10.58 -1.97 -6.96
N GLU A 69 -10.81 -3.01 -6.15
CA GLU A 69 -9.93 -3.37 -5.03
C GLU A 69 -8.52 -3.73 -5.53
N LEU A 70 -8.40 -4.51 -6.61
CA LEU A 70 -7.11 -4.82 -7.23
C LEU A 70 -6.41 -3.57 -7.76
N ILE A 71 -7.13 -2.62 -8.32
CA ILE A 71 -6.59 -1.34 -8.80
C ILE A 71 -6.05 -0.51 -7.62
N VAL A 72 -6.78 -0.45 -6.50
CA VAL A 72 -6.29 0.23 -5.29
C VAL A 72 -5.07 -0.48 -4.71
N THR A 73 -5.07 -1.81 -4.70
CA THR A 73 -3.92 -2.62 -4.28
C THR A 73 -2.70 -2.38 -5.17
N ALA A 74 -2.90 -2.22 -6.48
CA ALA A 74 -1.84 -1.88 -7.42
C ALA A 74 -1.23 -0.51 -7.11
N ARG A 75 -2.07 0.50 -6.84
CA ARG A 75 -1.64 1.86 -6.47
C ARG A 75 -0.89 1.87 -5.13
N PHE A 76 -1.39 1.15 -4.13
CA PHE A 76 -0.69 0.94 -2.87
C PHE A 76 0.72 0.40 -3.09
N ARG A 77 0.86 -0.67 -3.87
CA ARG A 77 2.17 -1.29 -4.14
C ARG A 77 3.11 -0.38 -4.93
N GLN A 78 2.59 0.39 -5.88
CA GLN A 78 3.37 1.42 -6.57
C GLN A 78 3.86 2.49 -5.59
N ALA A 79 2.99 3.01 -4.72
CA ALA A 79 3.35 4.01 -3.72
C ALA A 79 4.41 3.49 -2.75
N THR A 80 4.35 2.20 -2.37
CA THR A 80 5.38 1.55 -1.56
C THR A 80 6.74 1.50 -2.26
N LEU A 81 6.79 1.23 -3.58
CA LEU A 81 8.04 1.32 -4.34
C LEU A 81 8.63 2.74 -4.28
N VAL A 82 7.79 3.76 -4.48
CA VAL A 82 8.20 5.18 -4.42
C VAL A 82 8.72 5.54 -3.02
N LEU A 83 8.08 5.02 -1.97
CA LEU A 83 8.54 5.23 -0.60
C LEU A 83 9.92 4.59 -0.36
N HIS A 84 10.14 3.37 -0.87
CA HIS A 84 11.46 2.71 -0.77
C HIS A 84 12.57 3.43 -1.53
N GLU A 85 12.23 4.24 -2.54
CA GLU A 85 13.16 5.13 -3.23
C GLU A 85 13.48 6.42 -2.43
N GLY A 86 12.78 6.65 -1.31
CA GLY A 86 12.98 7.79 -0.41
C GLY A 86 12.15 9.04 -0.78
N ASP A 87 11.22 8.94 -1.73
CA ASP A 87 10.35 10.06 -2.09
C ASP A 87 9.03 10.03 -1.29
N ALA A 88 9.11 10.35 0.00
CA ALA A 88 7.97 10.34 0.91
C ALA A 88 6.81 11.23 0.44
N ARG A 89 7.10 12.39 -0.18
CA ARG A 89 6.05 13.31 -0.67
C ARG A 89 5.27 12.74 -1.84
N ARG A 90 5.96 12.13 -2.82
CA ARG A 90 5.30 11.48 -3.94
C ARG A 90 4.54 10.23 -3.48
N ALA A 91 5.11 9.44 -2.59
CA ALA A 91 4.43 8.29 -2.00
C ALA A 91 3.16 8.70 -1.23
N ASN A 92 3.24 9.76 -0.42
CA ASN A 92 2.08 10.30 0.31
C ASN A 92 0.91 10.65 -0.62
N THR A 93 1.21 11.34 -1.72
CA THR A 93 0.21 11.71 -2.73
C THR A 93 -0.45 10.47 -3.32
N LEU A 94 0.34 9.46 -3.68
CA LEU A 94 -0.19 8.20 -4.25
C LEU A 94 -1.04 7.43 -3.23
N TYR A 95 -0.65 7.39 -1.96
CA TYR A 95 -1.47 6.79 -0.91
C TYR A 95 -2.77 7.56 -0.69
N ALA A 96 -2.75 8.89 -0.71
CA ALA A 96 -3.94 9.72 -0.60
C ALA A 96 -4.90 9.49 -1.78
N ASP A 97 -4.39 9.44 -3.01
CA ASP A 97 -5.17 9.16 -4.21
C ASP A 97 -5.81 7.76 -4.17
N ALA A 98 -5.06 6.76 -3.70
CA ALA A 98 -5.57 5.40 -3.52
C ALA A 98 -6.66 5.34 -2.44
N LEU A 99 -6.47 6.01 -1.30
CA LEU A 99 -7.45 6.09 -0.21
C LEU A 99 -8.76 6.80 -0.62
N ALA A 100 -8.68 7.78 -1.53
CA ALA A 100 -9.84 8.54 -1.98
C ALA A 100 -10.90 7.68 -2.70
N ILE A 101 -10.49 6.54 -3.26
CA ILE A 101 -11.36 5.59 -3.95
C ILE A 101 -11.40 4.22 -3.25
N CYS A 102 -10.73 4.09 -2.10
CA CYS A 102 -10.70 2.85 -1.34
C CYS A 102 -11.94 2.76 -0.46
N ASP A 103 -12.69 1.67 -0.58
CA ASP A 103 -13.76 1.37 0.35
C ASP A 103 -13.22 1.16 1.78
N THR A 104 -14.07 1.37 2.78
CA THR A 104 -13.73 1.17 4.20
C THR A 104 -13.49 -0.29 4.56
N ASP A 105 -14.16 -1.22 3.86
CA ASP A 105 -14.11 -2.65 4.18
C ASP A 105 -12.99 -3.39 3.42
N TRP A 106 -12.28 -2.71 2.52
CA TRP A 106 -11.19 -3.33 1.77
C TRP A 106 -9.95 -3.59 2.64
N PRO A 107 -9.39 -4.81 2.64
CA PRO A 107 -8.24 -5.19 3.47
C PRO A 107 -7.04 -4.24 3.34
N VAL A 108 -6.75 -3.78 2.12
CA VAL A 108 -5.60 -2.90 1.82
C VAL A 108 -5.68 -1.52 2.47
N ARG A 109 -6.87 -1.10 2.95
CA ARG A 109 -7.07 0.22 3.55
C ARG A 109 -6.18 0.47 4.76
N SER A 110 -5.99 -0.55 5.60
CA SER A 110 -5.19 -0.43 6.81
C SER A 110 -3.72 -0.16 6.46
N ASP A 111 -3.20 -0.84 5.44
CA ASP A 111 -1.82 -0.66 4.98
C ASP A 111 -1.63 0.70 4.28
N LEU A 112 -2.64 1.15 3.53
CA LEU A 112 -2.66 2.48 2.94
C LEU A 112 -2.58 3.59 4.00
N LEU A 113 -3.41 3.51 5.04
CA LEU A 113 -3.40 4.47 6.15
C LEU A 113 -2.08 4.42 6.91
N ASN A 114 -1.59 3.22 7.23
CA ASN A 114 -0.34 3.06 7.95
C ASN A 114 0.84 3.64 7.17
N ASN A 115 0.97 3.33 5.88
CA ASN A 115 2.08 3.85 5.09
C ASN A 115 1.93 5.34 4.76
N ARG A 116 0.70 5.87 4.63
CA ARG A 116 0.51 7.32 4.52
C ARG A 116 0.90 8.01 5.82
N GLY A 117 0.58 7.42 6.97
CA GLY A 117 1.02 7.90 8.29
C GLY A 117 2.54 8.02 8.37
N ILE A 118 3.28 6.97 7.97
CA ILE A 118 4.75 6.99 7.91
C ILE A 118 5.24 8.13 7.00
N THR A 119 4.63 8.33 5.82
CA THR A 119 5.05 9.44 4.96
C THR A 119 4.76 10.81 5.56
N TRP A 120 3.71 10.97 6.38
CA TRP A 120 3.44 12.23 7.08
C TRP A 120 4.45 12.49 8.19
N GLU A 121 4.84 11.45 8.93
CA GLU A 121 5.92 11.49 9.92
C GLU A 121 7.24 11.92 9.27
N ASP A 122 7.64 11.29 8.15
CA ASP A 122 8.84 11.68 7.38
C ASP A 122 8.83 13.14 6.90
N ILE A 123 7.64 13.72 6.70
CA ILE A 123 7.44 15.11 6.28
C ILE A 123 7.38 16.07 7.48
N GLY A 124 7.25 15.55 8.71
CA GLY A 124 7.14 16.31 9.96
C GLY A 124 5.71 16.68 10.37
N GLU A 125 4.69 16.08 9.75
CA GLU A 125 3.26 16.34 9.99
C GLU A 125 2.67 15.31 10.98
N HIS A 126 3.18 15.32 12.21
CA HIS A 126 2.92 14.31 13.24
C HIS A 126 1.44 14.14 13.60
N GLU A 127 0.69 15.24 13.72
CA GLU A 127 -0.76 15.18 14.01
C GLU A 127 -1.53 14.42 12.92
N THR A 128 -1.18 14.64 11.64
CA THR A 128 -1.81 13.95 10.52
C THR A 128 -1.42 12.48 10.48
N ALA A 129 -0.16 12.16 10.75
CA ALA A 129 0.31 10.78 10.88
C ALA A 129 -0.43 10.03 12.00
N ARG A 130 -0.54 10.63 13.19
CA ARG A 130 -1.27 10.07 14.34
C ARG A 130 -2.75 9.85 14.03
N ALA A 131 -3.38 10.71 13.25
CA ALA A 131 -4.77 10.53 12.81
C ALA A 131 -4.91 9.28 11.93
N ASP A 132 -4.01 9.07 10.98
CA ASP A 132 -4.01 7.88 10.12
C ASP A 132 -3.77 6.59 10.92
N PHE A 133 -2.79 6.58 11.83
CA PHE A 133 -2.57 5.43 12.72
C PHE A 133 -3.76 5.14 13.63
N THR A 134 -4.41 6.19 14.15
CA THR A 134 -5.62 6.04 14.97
C THR A 134 -6.75 5.40 14.17
N ALA A 135 -6.94 5.79 12.91
CA ALA A 135 -7.96 5.20 12.05
C ALA A 135 -7.73 3.69 11.82
N VAL A 136 -6.48 3.22 11.72
CA VAL A 136 -6.17 1.78 11.66
C VAL A 136 -6.48 1.09 12.98
N ILE A 137 -6.11 1.69 14.12
CA ILE A 137 -6.29 1.12 15.45
C ILE A 137 -7.78 0.91 15.77
N GLU A 138 -8.61 1.89 15.42
CA GLU A 138 -10.04 1.90 15.65
C GLU A 138 -10.83 1.10 14.60
N SER A 139 -10.21 0.71 13.50
CA SER A 139 -10.87 -0.05 12.44
C SER A 139 -11.28 -1.44 12.94
N PRO A 140 -12.57 -1.84 12.77
CA PRO A 140 -13.05 -3.16 13.14
C PRO A 140 -12.58 -4.27 12.18
N THR A 141 -12.18 -3.90 10.96
CA THR A 141 -11.74 -4.83 9.90
C THR A 141 -10.22 -4.91 9.80
N ALA A 142 -9.47 -4.07 10.53
CA ALA A 142 -8.01 -4.13 10.54
C ALA A 142 -7.51 -5.42 11.19
N ALA A 143 -6.59 -6.09 10.48
CA ALA A 143 -5.85 -7.22 11.00
C ALA A 143 -5.00 -6.82 12.22
N ASP A 144 -4.75 -7.78 13.10
CA ASP A 144 -3.96 -7.54 14.31
C ASP A 144 -2.53 -7.06 14.01
N GLU A 145 -1.95 -7.53 12.90
CA GLU A 145 -0.63 -7.08 12.44
C GLU A 145 -0.66 -5.59 12.06
N SER A 146 -1.62 -5.15 11.24
CA SER A 146 -1.75 -3.73 10.88
C SER A 146 -2.03 -2.85 12.10
N ARG A 147 -2.84 -3.34 13.06
CA ARG A 147 -3.11 -2.63 14.33
C ARG A 147 -1.85 -2.51 15.20
N ALA A 148 -1.05 -3.56 15.28
CA ALA A 148 0.23 -3.53 16.00
C ALA A 148 1.22 -2.54 15.36
N CYS A 149 1.35 -2.55 14.03
CA CYS A 149 2.18 -1.60 13.31
C CYS A 149 1.75 -0.15 13.57
N ALA A 150 0.44 0.14 13.48
CA ALA A 150 -0.08 1.48 13.73
C ALA A 150 0.12 1.94 15.19
N LEU A 151 -0.03 1.04 16.17
CA LEU A 151 0.28 1.33 17.58
C LEU A 151 1.76 1.68 17.76
N ASN A 152 2.66 0.90 17.15
CA ASN A 152 4.09 1.16 17.24
C ASN A 152 4.45 2.52 16.64
N ASN A 153 4.03 2.78 15.40
CA ASN A 153 4.35 4.05 14.73
C ASN A 153 3.77 5.26 15.47
N ARG A 154 2.55 5.13 16.04
CA ARG A 154 1.97 6.21 16.85
C ARG A 154 2.71 6.42 18.17
N ALA A 155 3.21 5.34 18.78
CA ALA A 155 4.03 5.40 19.99
C ALA A 155 5.38 6.09 19.73
N ASP A 156 6.00 5.84 18.58
CA ASP A 156 7.26 6.49 18.18
C ASP A 156 7.08 8.01 18.09
N ILE A 157 6.00 8.49 17.44
CA ILE A 157 5.68 9.93 17.41
C ILE A 157 5.49 10.50 18.83
N PHE A 158 4.79 9.80 19.72
CA PHE A 158 4.60 10.25 21.10
C PHE A 158 5.94 10.36 21.86
N ASP A 159 6.86 9.43 21.64
CA ASP A 159 8.18 9.44 22.26
C ASP A 159 9.02 10.63 21.74
N GLU A 160 8.99 10.90 20.43
CA GLU A 160 9.65 12.05 19.82
C GLU A 160 9.13 13.40 20.36
N GLU A 161 7.84 13.48 20.66
CA GLU A 161 7.19 14.65 21.28
C GLU A 161 7.40 14.71 22.81
N GLY A 162 7.97 13.67 23.42
CA GLY A 162 8.20 13.56 24.85
C GLY A 162 6.96 13.17 25.68
N ASP A 163 5.85 12.76 25.06
CA ASP A 163 4.69 12.19 25.73
C ASP A 163 4.87 10.69 26.02
N VAL A 164 5.80 10.42 26.94
CA VAL A 164 6.14 9.07 27.39
C VAL A 164 4.92 8.30 27.90
N SER A 165 3.92 8.98 28.46
CA SER A 165 2.73 8.32 29.01
C SER A 165 1.88 7.70 27.89
N SER A 166 1.68 8.44 26.80
CA SER A 166 0.95 7.93 25.64
C SER A 166 1.74 6.87 24.88
N ALA A 167 3.06 7.03 24.73
CA ALA A 167 3.93 6.02 24.12
C ALA A 167 3.89 4.67 24.86
N VAL A 168 3.98 4.69 26.21
CA VAL A 168 3.88 3.47 27.04
C VAL A 168 2.49 2.82 26.91
N ARG A 169 1.42 3.61 26.84
CA ARG A 169 0.07 3.07 26.64
C ARG A 169 -0.05 2.34 25.31
N ASP A 170 0.42 2.94 24.23
CA ASP A 170 0.28 2.36 22.88
C ASP A 170 1.18 1.11 22.73
N SER A 171 2.43 1.17 23.20
CA SER A 171 3.35 0.02 23.19
C SER A 171 2.91 -1.17 24.06
N SER A 172 2.12 -0.93 25.11
CA SER A 172 1.59 -1.99 25.99
C SER A 172 0.21 -2.50 25.56
N THR A 173 -0.39 -1.88 24.54
CA THR A 173 -1.68 -2.32 24.02
C THR A 173 -1.48 -3.53 23.12
N CYS A 174 -1.94 -4.69 23.58
CA CYS A 174 -2.04 -5.88 22.73
C CYS A 174 -3.25 -5.75 21.80
N PRO A 175 -3.11 -5.92 20.47
CA PRO A 175 -4.26 -6.07 19.58
C PRO A 175 -5.15 -7.18 20.14
N ARG A 176 -6.43 -6.86 20.43
CA ARG A 176 -7.34 -7.83 21.04
C ARG A 176 -7.62 -8.94 20.03
N GLY A 177 -7.05 -10.12 20.27
CA GLY A 177 -7.47 -11.36 19.63
C GLY A 177 -8.81 -11.84 20.19
N ASP A 178 -9.88 -11.08 19.98
CA ASP A 178 -11.23 -11.51 20.31
C ASP A 178 -11.76 -12.38 19.15
N HIS A 179 -11.28 -13.62 19.08
CA HIS A 179 -11.90 -14.67 18.29
C HIS A 179 -13.17 -15.17 19.01
N VAL A 180 -14.32 -15.05 18.36
CA VAL A 180 -15.58 -15.72 18.72
C VAL A 180 -15.79 -16.93 17.80
#